data_AF-A0A1F3BCT8-F1
#
_entry.id   AF-A0A1F3BCT8-F1
#
_cell.length_a   1.000
_cell.length_b   1.000
_cell.length_c   1.000
_cell.angle_alpha   90.00
_cell.angle_beta   90.00
_cell.angle_gamma   90.00
#
_symmetry.space_group_name_H-M   'P 1'
#
loop_
_entity.id
_entity.type
_entity.pdbx_description
1 polymer ?
#
loop_
_entity_poly.entity_id
_entity_poly.type
_entity_poly.pdbx_seq_one_letter_code
_entity_poly.pdbx_strand_id
1 'polypeptide(L)'
;MITTTDLKDWANDVFPIINDLNITVTNLNILETEKSKGFTEIGNEFFNYFKHQQRFVLVIQLAKLFSNDNKNQRRNFKKLCNYLENESLDNSIIKLLNDKSNLRGYKDDVFRSREDILTAVSQIKEDFKNYKKTIKSIDTLRNKVYAHTDPERIFPEINNQQLFELVNFANNIFNTLFGSIFVIEVDFKETKKWDLRFVIEMFKKINNFNN
;
A
#
# COMPACT_ATOMS: atom_id res chain seq x y z
N MET A 1 -2.73 -2.87 -25.73
CA MET A 1 -1.39 -2.25 -25.78
C MET A 1 -1.34 -1.27 -24.64
N ILE A 2 -0.32 -1.38 -23.79
CA ILE A 2 -0.17 -0.52 -22.60
C ILE A 2 0.61 0.73 -22.98
N THR A 3 0.10 1.88 -22.56
CA THR A 3 0.74 3.19 -22.78
C THR A 3 1.40 3.73 -21.51
N THR A 4 2.27 4.73 -21.68
CA THR A 4 2.80 5.50 -20.54
C THR A 4 1.68 6.19 -19.74
N THR A 5 0.60 6.62 -20.40
CA THR A 5 -0.57 7.20 -19.74
C THR A 5 -1.26 6.19 -18.84
N ASP A 6 -1.49 4.97 -19.32
CA ASP A 6 -2.14 3.91 -18.51
C ASP A 6 -1.36 3.62 -17.22
N LEU A 7 -0.03 3.56 -17.30
CA LEU A 7 0.83 3.32 -16.14
C LEU A 7 0.87 4.51 -15.17
N LYS A 8 0.85 5.74 -15.69
CA LYS A 8 0.77 6.96 -14.87
C LYS A 8 -0.57 7.09 -14.18
N ASP A 9 -1.67 6.82 -14.89
CA ASP A 9 -3.02 6.83 -14.33
C ASP A 9 -3.16 5.78 -13.24
N TRP A 10 -2.65 4.57 -13.49
CA TRP A 10 -2.57 3.53 -12.48
C TRP A 10 -1.79 3.98 -11.24
N ALA A 11 -0.62 4.58 -11.44
CA ALA A 11 0.21 5.06 -10.33
C ALA A 11 -0.46 6.18 -9.54
N ASN A 12 -1.11 7.13 -10.22
CA ASN A 12 -1.87 8.22 -9.60
C ASN A 12 -3.04 7.69 -8.75
N ASP A 13 -3.67 6.59 -9.18
CA ASP A 13 -4.74 5.92 -8.44
C ASP A 13 -4.24 5.14 -7.21
N VAL A 14 -3.05 4.53 -7.32
CA VAL A 14 -2.49 3.63 -6.29
C VAL A 14 -1.67 4.39 -5.25
N PHE A 15 -0.94 5.43 -5.64
CA PHE A 15 -0.10 6.24 -4.77
C PHE A 15 -0.81 6.72 -3.49
N PRO A 16 -2.01 7.36 -3.55
CA PRO A 16 -2.68 7.81 -2.34
C PRO A 16 -3.08 6.63 -1.42
N ILE A 17 -3.42 5.47 -2.00
CA ILE A 17 -3.75 4.27 -1.21
C ILE A 17 -2.52 3.79 -0.45
N ILE A 18 -1.37 3.68 -1.12
CA ILE A 18 -0.12 3.25 -0.47
C ILE A 18 0.32 4.28 0.58
N ASN A 19 0.18 5.57 0.30
CA ASN A 19 0.48 6.61 1.27
C ASN A 19 -0.39 6.50 2.53
N ASP A 20 -1.71 6.35 2.38
CA ASP A 20 -2.63 6.12 3.50
C ASP A 20 -2.24 4.88 4.32
N LEU A 21 -1.89 3.78 3.64
CA LEU A 21 -1.44 2.54 4.30
C LEU A 21 -0.22 2.78 5.18
N ASN A 22 0.81 3.48 4.66
CA ASN A 22 2.03 3.74 5.43
C ASN A 22 1.78 4.70 6.59
N ILE A 23 0.94 5.74 6.42
CA ILE A 23 0.52 6.63 7.52
C ILE A 23 -0.17 5.81 8.62
N THR A 24 -1.07 4.91 8.24
CA THR A 24 -1.79 4.06 9.17
C THR A 24 -0.85 3.10 9.92
N VAL A 25 0.13 2.50 9.25
CA VAL A 25 1.15 1.66 9.89
C VAL A 25 1.95 2.47 10.90
N THR A 26 2.44 3.65 10.51
CA THR A 26 3.17 4.55 11.42
C THR A 26 2.33 4.90 12.65
N ASN A 27 1.07 5.26 12.45
CA ASN A 27 0.17 5.61 13.55
C ASN A 27 -0.12 4.43 14.48
N LEU A 28 -0.30 3.22 13.94
CA LEU A 28 -0.43 2.01 14.76
C LEU A 28 0.84 1.73 15.58
N ASN A 29 2.02 1.85 14.96
CA ASN A 29 3.29 1.69 15.67
C ASN A 29 3.45 2.72 16.79
N ILE A 30 3.08 3.98 16.56
CA ILE A 30 3.08 5.02 17.59
C ILE A 30 2.14 4.62 18.73
N LEU A 31 0.92 4.19 18.44
CA LEU A 31 -0.06 3.78 19.47
C LEU A 31 0.38 2.57 20.29
N GLU A 32 1.21 1.69 19.73
CA GLU A 32 1.72 0.51 20.42
C GLU A 32 2.96 0.82 21.28
N THR A 33 3.74 1.84 20.92
CA THR A 33 5.07 2.10 21.51
C THR A 33 5.14 3.37 22.36
N GLU A 34 4.33 4.39 22.07
CA GLU A 34 4.38 5.68 22.72
C GLU A 34 3.72 5.64 24.11
N LYS A 35 4.46 6.10 25.12
CA LYS A 35 4.02 6.11 26.53
C LYS A 35 4.13 7.47 27.20
N SER A 36 4.37 8.53 26.43
CA SER A 36 4.43 9.89 26.95
C SER A 36 3.13 10.30 27.67
N LYS A 37 3.28 11.25 28.60
CA LYS A 37 2.19 11.76 29.45
C LYS A 37 0.94 12.15 28.66
N GLY A 38 1.12 12.77 27.48
CA GLY A 38 0.01 13.16 26.61
C GLY A 38 -0.81 11.99 26.05
N PHE A 39 -0.18 10.84 25.82
CA PHE A 39 -0.88 9.62 25.42
C PHE A 39 -1.55 8.94 26.61
N THR A 40 -1.00 9.06 27.82
CA THR A 40 -1.66 8.50 29.00
C THR A 40 -2.89 9.30 29.45
N GLU A 41 -2.95 10.61 29.15
CA GLU A 41 -4.02 11.52 29.59
C GLU A 41 -5.31 11.44 28.75
N ILE A 42 -5.22 11.10 27.46
CA ILE A 42 -6.37 11.05 26.53
C ILE A 42 -7.29 9.83 26.80
N GLY A 43 -6.81 8.85 27.56
CA GLY A 43 -7.57 7.67 27.97
C GLY A 43 -7.47 6.50 26.98
N ASN A 44 -7.40 5.28 27.54
CA ASN A 44 -7.16 4.05 26.76
C ASN A 44 -8.30 3.71 25.78
N GLU A 45 -9.54 4.10 26.10
CA GLU A 45 -10.72 3.78 25.28
C GLU A 45 -10.69 4.48 23.92
N PHE A 46 -10.33 5.78 23.89
CA PHE A 46 -10.17 6.53 22.66
C PHE A 46 -9.14 5.87 21.73
N PHE A 47 -7.95 5.54 22.27
CA PHE A 47 -6.91 4.90 21.49
C PHE A 47 -7.25 3.48 21.06
N ASN A 48 -8.03 2.73 21.84
CA ASN A 48 -8.55 1.45 21.41
C ASN A 48 -9.48 1.60 20.20
N TYR A 49 -10.43 2.54 20.25
CA TYR A 49 -11.28 2.85 19.10
C TYR A 49 -10.46 3.30 17.88
N PHE A 50 -9.48 4.19 18.09
CA PHE A 50 -8.63 4.68 17.01
C PHE A 50 -7.78 3.56 16.39
N LYS A 51 -7.21 2.64 17.19
CA LYS A 51 -6.53 1.43 16.68
C LYS A 51 -7.47 0.57 15.83
N HIS A 52 -8.71 0.37 16.26
CA HIS A 52 -9.71 -0.35 15.47
C HIS A 52 -9.99 0.34 14.13
N GLN A 53 -10.14 1.67 14.12
CA GLN A 53 -10.33 2.45 12.90
C GLN A 53 -9.13 2.35 11.95
N GLN A 54 -7.91 2.52 12.47
CA GLN A 54 -6.67 2.35 11.69
C GLN A 54 -6.59 0.96 11.06
N ARG A 55 -6.85 -0.09 11.84
CA ARG A 55 -6.85 -1.45 11.34
C ARG A 55 -7.93 -1.70 10.28
N PHE A 56 -9.10 -1.10 10.43
CA PHE A 56 -10.15 -1.12 9.41
C PHE A 56 -9.66 -0.48 8.10
N VAL A 57 -9.02 0.69 8.16
CA VAL A 57 -8.44 1.36 6.99
C VAL A 57 -7.42 0.46 6.29
N LEU A 58 -6.50 -0.20 7.02
CA LEU A 58 -5.56 -1.15 6.43
C LEU A 58 -6.27 -2.26 5.65
N VAL A 59 -7.23 -2.93 6.27
CA VAL A 59 -7.95 -4.06 5.64
C VAL A 59 -8.63 -3.60 4.36
N ILE A 60 -9.31 -2.46 4.37
CA ILE A 60 -10.02 -1.94 3.21
C ILE A 60 -9.08 -1.53 2.09
N GLN A 61 -8.03 -0.77 2.41
CA GLN A 61 -7.08 -0.26 1.41
C GLN A 61 -6.24 -1.40 0.81
N LEU A 62 -5.76 -2.34 1.63
CA LEU A 62 -5.07 -3.54 1.14
C LEU A 62 -5.98 -4.41 0.27
N ALA A 63 -7.25 -4.58 0.63
CA ALA A 63 -8.21 -5.30 -0.21
C ALA A 63 -8.34 -4.65 -1.61
N LYS A 64 -8.40 -3.32 -1.72
CA LYS A 64 -8.45 -2.65 -3.03
C LYS A 64 -7.25 -2.99 -3.93
N LEU A 65 -6.07 -3.18 -3.33
CA LEU A 65 -4.84 -3.47 -4.07
C LEU A 65 -4.67 -4.97 -4.40
N PHE A 66 -5.11 -5.86 -3.49
CA PHE A 66 -4.79 -7.30 -3.54
C PHE A 66 -5.99 -8.24 -3.79
N SER A 67 -7.24 -7.82 -3.56
CA SER A 67 -8.43 -8.68 -3.70
C SER A 67 -8.62 -9.19 -5.13
N ASN A 68 -9.16 -10.41 -5.27
CA ASN A 68 -9.39 -11.01 -6.59
C ASN A 68 -10.72 -10.58 -7.27
N ASP A 69 -11.64 -9.99 -6.51
CA ASP A 69 -13.09 -10.10 -6.81
C ASP A 69 -13.74 -8.93 -7.55
N ASN A 70 -12.99 -8.10 -8.28
CA ASN A 70 -13.68 -7.04 -9.02
C ASN A 70 -13.08 -6.73 -10.40
N LYS A 71 -13.80 -7.13 -11.45
CA LYS A 71 -13.48 -6.85 -12.86
C LYS A 71 -13.28 -5.35 -13.15
N ASN A 72 -13.85 -4.46 -12.35
CA ASN A 72 -13.77 -3.01 -12.55
C ASN A 72 -12.69 -2.27 -11.73
N GLN A 73 -11.94 -2.96 -10.86
CA GLN A 73 -10.87 -2.31 -10.09
C GLN A 73 -9.64 -2.08 -10.97
N ARG A 74 -9.42 -0.83 -11.39
CA ARG A 74 -8.21 -0.37 -12.10
C ARG A 74 -6.94 -0.44 -11.24
N ARG A 75 -7.10 -0.38 -9.91
CA ARG A 75 -6.03 -0.22 -8.91
C ARG A 75 -5.36 -1.53 -8.45
N ASN A 76 -5.77 -2.66 -9.03
CA ASN A 76 -5.37 -3.97 -8.55
C ASN A 76 -4.01 -4.42 -9.11
N PHE A 77 -3.10 -4.85 -8.24
CA PHE A 77 -1.74 -5.26 -8.62
C PHE A 77 -1.71 -6.48 -9.54
N LYS A 78 -2.55 -7.49 -9.32
CA LYS A 78 -2.58 -8.69 -10.17
C LYS A 78 -3.01 -8.36 -11.58
N LYS A 79 -3.96 -7.44 -11.74
CA LYS A 79 -4.38 -6.99 -13.07
C LYS A 79 -3.27 -6.27 -13.80
N LEU A 80 -2.55 -5.36 -13.13
CA LEU A 80 -1.39 -4.72 -13.75
C LEU A 80 -0.35 -5.76 -14.19
N CYS A 81 -0.03 -6.73 -13.32
CA CYS A 81 0.89 -7.83 -13.65
C CYS A 81 0.41 -8.61 -14.89
N ASN A 82 -0.88 -8.96 -14.95
CA ASN A 82 -1.46 -9.65 -16.09
C ASN A 82 -1.42 -8.81 -17.37
N TYR A 83 -1.69 -7.51 -17.28
CA TYR A 83 -1.57 -6.61 -18.42
C TYR A 83 -0.13 -6.56 -18.92
N LEU A 84 0.84 -6.28 -18.04
CA LEU A 84 2.25 -6.16 -18.39
C LEU A 84 2.82 -7.44 -19.03
N GLU A 85 2.35 -8.61 -18.60
CA GLU A 85 2.74 -9.90 -19.16
C GLU A 85 2.15 -10.13 -20.56
N ASN A 86 0.84 -9.88 -20.73
CA ASN A 86 0.09 -10.36 -21.88
C ASN A 86 -0.09 -9.32 -22.99
N GLU A 87 0.02 -8.02 -22.69
CA GLU A 87 -0.15 -6.95 -23.67
C GLU A 87 1.19 -6.42 -24.20
N SER A 88 1.19 -5.96 -25.46
CA SER A 88 2.32 -5.23 -26.04
C SER A 88 2.51 -3.88 -25.35
N LEU A 89 3.77 -3.45 -25.23
CA LEU A 89 4.12 -2.10 -24.80
C LEU A 89 4.04 -1.15 -25.99
N ASP A 90 3.58 0.06 -25.76
CA ASP A 90 3.62 1.10 -26.77
C ASP A 90 5.07 1.58 -27.05
N ASN A 91 5.23 2.32 -28.14
CA ASN A 91 6.53 2.86 -28.54
C ASN A 91 7.11 3.83 -27.50
N SER A 92 6.26 4.49 -26.70
CA SER A 92 6.73 5.44 -25.69
C SER A 92 7.43 4.73 -24.53
N ILE A 93 6.88 3.61 -24.04
CA ILE A 93 7.54 2.76 -23.05
C ILE A 93 8.79 2.11 -23.64
N ILE A 94 8.72 1.57 -24.86
CA ILE A 94 9.89 0.94 -25.50
C ILE A 94 11.04 1.94 -25.61
N LYS A 95 10.75 3.18 -26.01
CA LYS A 95 11.74 4.26 -26.04
C LYS A 95 12.33 4.54 -24.66
N LEU A 96 11.50 4.63 -23.61
CA LEU A 96 11.99 4.82 -22.24
C LEU A 96 12.93 3.71 -21.78
N LEU A 97 12.67 2.45 -22.15
CA LEU A 97 13.53 1.32 -21.82
C LEU A 97 14.87 1.37 -22.58
N ASN A 98 14.80 1.66 -23.90
CA ASN A 98 15.98 1.75 -24.77
C ASN A 98 16.89 2.94 -24.45
N ASP A 99 16.32 4.09 -24.08
CA ASP A 99 17.11 5.26 -23.71
C ASP A 99 17.97 4.97 -22.46
N LYS A 100 17.51 4.05 -21.60
CA LYS A 100 18.22 3.63 -20.37
C LYS A 100 19.23 2.52 -20.58
N SER A 101 19.08 1.69 -21.60
CA SER A 101 20.01 0.59 -21.87
C SER A 101 21.44 1.09 -22.16
N ASN A 102 21.56 2.35 -22.59
CA ASN A 102 22.83 3.02 -22.89
C ASN A 102 23.40 3.87 -21.74
N LEU A 103 22.68 4.02 -20.62
CA LEU A 103 23.08 4.89 -19.53
C LEU A 103 23.88 4.10 -18.47
N ARG A 104 25.21 4.34 -18.44
CA ARG A 104 26.07 3.85 -17.35
C ARG A 104 25.76 4.61 -16.06
N GLY A 105 25.49 3.89 -14.97
CA GLY A 105 25.35 4.47 -13.62
C GLY A 105 23.94 4.49 -13.02
N TYR A 106 22.93 3.93 -13.69
CA TYR A 106 21.65 3.65 -13.02
C TYR A 106 21.76 2.48 -12.06
N LYS A 107 21.03 2.56 -10.93
CA LYS A 107 20.84 1.45 -9.97
C LYS A 107 20.40 0.19 -10.74
N ASP A 108 20.80 -0.98 -10.22
CA ASP A 108 20.45 -2.30 -10.79
C ASP A 108 18.93 -2.53 -10.90
N ASP A 109 18.14 -1.72 -10.18
CA ASP A 109 16.69 -1.82 -10.10
C ASP A 109 15.95 -1.15 -11.27
N VAL A 110 16.63 -0.63 -12.29
CA VAL A 110 16.00 0.05 -13.44
C VAL A 110 15.80 -0.90 -14.61
N PHE A 111 14.57 -0.96 -15.14
CA PHE A 111 14.27 -1.77 -16.33
C PHE A 111 14.84 -1.15 -17.61
N ARG A 112 15.48 -2.00 -18.40
CA ARG A 112 16.13 -1.71 -19.69
C ARG A 112 15.51 -2.49 -20.84
N SER A 113 14.68 -3.48 -20.55
CA SER A 113 14.03 -4.31 -21.56
C SER A 113 12.63 -4.75 -21.13
N ARG A 114 11.85 -5.29 -22.09
CA ARG A 114 10.60 -5.98 -21.78
C ARG A 114 10.85 -7.22 -20.90
N GLU A 115 11.98 -7.89 -21.10
CA GLU A 115 12.32 -9.10 -20.34
C GLU A 115 12.51 -8.82 -18.85
N ASP A 116 13.06 -7.64 -18.51
CA ASP A 116 13.21 -7.21 -17.12
C ASP A 116 11.83 -7.05 -16.45
N ILE A 117 10.87 -6.46 -17.18
CA ILE A 117 9.48 -6.32 -16.73
C ILE A 117 8.85 -7.70 -16.52
N LEU A 118 9.02 -8.62 -17.46
CA LEU A 118 8.46 -9.98 -17.37
C LEU A 118 9.06 -10.75 -16.19
N THR A 119 10.37 -10.62 -15.97
CA THR A 119 11.07 -11.21 -14.83
C THR A 119 10.51 -10.68 -13.51
N ALA A 120 10.38 -9.36 -13.39
CA ALA A 120 9.81 -8.73 -12.20
C ALA A 120 8.35 -9.12 -11.97
N VAL A 121 7.53 -9.16 -13.02
CA VAL A 121 6.13 -9.62 -12.94
C VAL A 121 6.04 -11.07 -12.47
N SER A 122 6.92 -11.95 -12.98
CA SER A 122 7.00 -13.34 -12.55
C SER A 122 7.34 -13.45 -11.06
N GLN A 123 8.35 -12.70 -10.60
CA GLN A 123 8.72 -12.68 -9.17
C GLN A 123 7.58 -12.16 -8.29
N ILE A 124 6.93 -11.06 -8.67
CA ILE A 124 5.79 -10.52 -7.94
C ILE A 124 4.66 -11.55 -7.83
N LYS A 125 4.35 -12.27 -8.93
CA LYS A 125 3.34 -13.34 -8.92
C LYS A 125 3.73 -14.51 -8.02
N GLU A 126 5.01 -14.82 -7.88
CA GLU A 126 5.49 -15.80 -6.90
C GLU A 126 5.29 -15.28 -5.48
N ASP A 127 5.68 -14.03 -5.20
CA ASP A 127 5.51 -13.40 -3.88
C ASP A 127 4.04 -13.34 -3.46
N PHE A 128 3.11 -13.16 -4.40
CA PHE A 128 1.67 -13.27 -4.17
C PHE A 128 1.26 -14.60 -3.53
N LYS A 129 1.97 -15.71 -3.81
CA LYS A 129 1.69 -17.02 -3.21
C LYS A 129 2.04 -17.03 -1.73
N ASN A 130 3.15 -16.37 -1.34
CA ASN A 130 3.57 -16.24 0.06
C ASN A 130 2.51 -15.52 0.90
N TYR A 131 1.82 -14.55 0.31
CA TYR A 131 0.78 -13.77 1.00
C TYR A 131 -0.65 -14.28 0.77
N LYS A 132 -0.84 -15.43 0.10
CA LYS A 132 -2.18 -15.94 -0.29
C LYS A 132 -3.16 -16.05 0.88
N LYS A 133 -2.69 -16.55 2.04
CA LYS A 133 -3.53 -16.70 3.25
C LYS A 133 -3.95 -15.33 3.79
N THR A 134 -3.01 -14.40 3.92
CA THR A 134 -3.25 -13.04 4.41
C THR A 134 -4.21 -12.28 3.49
N ILE A 135 -4.01 -12.37 2.17
CA ILE A 135 -4.89 -11.77 1.15
C ILE A 135 -6.32 -12.32 1.29
N LYS A 136 -6.47 -13.64 1.45
CA LYS A 136 -7.80 -14.25 1.67
C LYS A 136 -8.46 -13.75 2.96
N SER A 137 -7.68 -13.55 4.03
CA SER A 137 -8.19 -13.02 5.29
C SER A 137 -8.70 -11.58 5.14
N ILE A 138 -7.95 -10.70 4.47
CA ILE A 138 -8.41 -9.31 4.24
C ILE A 138 -9.61 -9.25 3.31
N ASP A 139 -9.70 -10.11 2.28
CA ASP A 139 -10.89 -10.20 1.40
C ASP A 139 -12.12 -10.59 2.21
N THR A 140 -11.98 -11.60 3.07
CA THR A 140 -13.04 -12.07 3.97
C THR A 140 -13.46 -10.96 4.94
N LEU A 141 -12.50 -10.29 5.56
CA LEU A 141 -12.79 -9.19 6.48
C LEU A 141 -13.48 -8.03 5.77
N ARG A 142 -12.97 -7.59 4.62
CA ARG A 142 -13.58 -6.52 3.82
C ARG A 142 -15.02 -6.85 3.45
N ASN A 143 -15.27 -8.04 2.90
CA ASN A 143 -16.62 -8.44 2.52
C ASN A 143 -17.57 -8.54 3.72
N LYS A 144 -17.07 -8.98 4.89
CA LYS A 144 -17.87 -9.06 6.12
C LYS A 144 -18.11 -7.71 6.79
N VAL A 145 -17.17 -6.77 6.72
CA VAL A 145 -17.38 -5.43 7.29
C VAL A 145 -18.42 -4.65 6.49
N TYR A 146 -18.52 -4.89 5.18
CA TYR A 146 -19.59 -4.32 4.35
C TYR A 146 -20.92 -5.07 4.47
N ALA A 147 -20.90 -6.38 4.72
CA ALA A 147 -22.10 -7.18 4.94
C ALA A 147 -22.51 -7.12 6.43
N HIS A 148 -23.22 -6.07 6.82
CA HIS A 148 -24.01 -6.08 8.05
C HIS A 148 -24.87 -7.36 8.12
N THR A 149 -25.13 -7.91 9.32
CA THR A 149 -26.17 -8.92 9.65
C THR A 149 -25.78 -10.40 9.85
N ASP A 150 -24.65 -10.74 10.48
CA ASP A 150 -24.47 -12.14 10.92
C ASP A 150 -23.74 -12.28 12.27
N PRO A 151 -24.48 -12.51 13.39
CA PRO A 151 -23.95 -12.52 14.75
C PRO A 151 -22.99 -13.68 15.07
N GLU A 152 -23.05 -14.80 14.33
CA GLU A 152 -22.31 -16.03 14.65
C GLU A 152 -21.00 -16.21 13.86
N ARG A 153 -20.50 -15.15 13.21
CA ARG A 153 -19.36 -15.31 12.30
C ARG A 153 -18.02 -15.41 13.02
N ILE A 154 -17.30 -16.49 12.71
CA ILE A 154 -15.87 -16.62 12.98
C ILE A 154 -15.10 -15.67 12.04
N PHE A 155 -14.34 -14.76 12.63
CA PHE A 155 -13.43 -13.87 11.89
C PHE A 155 -12.08 -14.55 11.69
N PRO A 156 -11.47 -14.44 10.50
CA PRO A 156 -10.10 -14.90 10.34
C PRO A 156 -9.19 -14.05 11.22
N GLU A 157 -8.37 -14.70 12.04
CA GLU A 157 -7.32 -14.01 12.78
C GLU A 157 -6.24 -13.55 11.82
N ILE A 158 -6.03 -12.23 11.78
CA ILE A 158 -4.91 -11.59 11.10
C ILE A 158 -4.24 -10.67 12.12
N ASN A 159 -2.93 -10.71 12.28
CA ASN A 159 -2.26 -9.78 13.20
C ASN A 159 -1.76 -8.53 12.47
N ASN A 160 -1.33 -7.50 13.21
CA ASN A 160 -0.82 -6.26 12.61
C ASN A 160 0.44 -6.50 11.78
N GLN A 161 1.33 -7.41 12.22
CA GLN A 161 2.54 -7.76 11.50
C GLN A 161 2.26 -8.27 10.07
N GLN A 162 1.27 -9.16 9.91
CA GLN A 162 0.84 -9.66 8.60
C GLN A 162 0.28 -8.54 7.70
N LEU A 163 -0.42 -7.56 8.29
CA LEU A 163 -0.89 -6.40 7.54
C LEU A 163 0.29 -5.51 7.12
N PHE A 164 1.27 -5.31 7.99
CA PHE A 164 2.45 -4.49 7.72
C PHE A 164 3.32 -5.10 6.62
N GLU A 165 3.48 -6.42 6.61
CA GLU A 165 4.15 -7.14 5.54
C GLU A 165 3.46 -6.94 4.18
N LEU A 166 2.12 -6.93 4.15
CA LEU A 166 1.37 -6.60 2.92
C LEU A 166 1.54 -5.14 2.48
N VAL A 167 1.67 -4.19 3.43
CA VAL A 167 1.98 -2.79 3.11
C VAL A 167 3.38 -2.68 2.50
N ASN A 168 4.38 -3.33 3.08
CA ASN A 168 5.72 -3.38 2.52
C ASN A 168 5.72 -4.01 1.12
N PHE A 169 4.95 -5.09 0.93
CA PHE A 169 4.80 -5.70 -0.39
C PHE A 169 4.16 -4.74 -1.39
N ALA A 170 3.14 -3.96 -0.99
CA ALA A 170 2.54 -2.93 -1.84
C ALA A 170 3.54 -1.84 -2.26
N ASN A 171 4.35 -1.35 -1.30
CA ASN A 171 5.43 -0.39 -1.57
C ASN A 171 6.41 -0.94 -2.60
N ASN A 172 6.83 -2.21 -2.41
CA ASN A 172 7.77 -2.88 -3.29
C ASN A 172 7.19 -3.03 -4.70
N ILE A 173 5.96 -3.50 -4.86
CA ILE A 173 5.32 -3.63 -6.17
C ILE A 173 5.28 -2.28 -6.89
N PHE A 174 4.93 -1.20 -6.20
CA PHE A 174 4.88 0.14 -6.80
C PHE A 174 6.27 0.59 -7.28
N ASN A 175 7.29 0.51 -6.42
CA ASN A 175 8.64 0.92 -6.78
C ASN A 175 9.26 0.01 -7.86
N THR A 176 8.99 -1.30 -7.83
CA THR A 176 9.46 -2.23 -8.86
C THR A 176 8.77 -2.01 -10.21
N LEU A 177 7.45 -1.86 -10.25
CA LEU A 177 6.75 -1.77 -11.53
C LEU A 177 6.75 -0.35 -12.10
N PHE A 178 6.42 0.65 -11.29
CA PHE A 178 6.37 2.04 -11.75
C PHE A 178 7.72 2.72 -11.56
N GLY A 179 8.33 2.57 -10.38
CA GLY A 179 9.61 3.21 -10.07
C GLY A 179 10.72 2.82 -11.05
N SER A 180 10.87 1.52 -11.37
CA SER A 180 11.86 1.04 -12.34
C SER A 180 11.58 1.51 -13.78
N ILE A 181 10.30 1.61 -14.19
CA ILE A 181 9.92 2.09 -15.54
C ILE A 181 10.10 3.60 -15.68
N PHE A 182 9.89 4.39 -14.63
CA PHE A 182 9.98 5.85 -14.70
C PHE A 182 11.21 6.44 -14.02
N VAL A 183 12.07 5.59 -13.44
CA VAL A 183 13.23 5.97 -12.63
C VAL A 183 12.84 6.89 -11.48
N ILE A 184 11.85 6.46 -10.73
CA ILE A 184 11.33 7.16 -9.55
C ILE A 184 11.47 6.21 -8.38
N GLU A 185 11.94 6.71 -7.25
CA GLU A 185 11.93 5.98 -5.98
C GLU A 185 11.07 6.76 -5.00
N VAL A 186 10.03 6.12 -4.48
CA VAL A 186 9.16 6.72 -3.47
C VAL A 186 9.44 6.07 -2.13
N ASP A 187 9.93 6.87 -1.18
CA ASP A 187 9.98 6.49 0.22
C ASP A 187 8.63 6.76 0.90
N PHE A 188 7.73 5.78 0.80
CA PHE A 188 6.41 5.86 1.44
C PHE A 188 6.49 5.87 2.98
N LYS A 189 7.65 5.63 3.60
CA LYS A 189 7.79 5.65 5.06
C LYS A 189 7.89 7.07 5.61
N GLU A 190 8.16 8.08 4.76
CA GLU A 190 8.22 9.48 5.18
C GLU A 190 6.83 10.06 5.49
N THR A 191 6.31 9.70 6.68
CA THR A 191 4.93 9.98 7.10
C THR A 191 4.82 11.04 8.19
N LYS A 192 5.95 11.64 8.61
CA LYS A 192 6.10 12.52 9.79
C LYS A 192 5.04 13.63 9.90
N LYS A 193 4.60 14.20 8.76
CA LYS A 193 3.57 15.28 8.73
C LYS A 193 2.19 14.80 9.16
N TRP A 194 1.95 13.49 9.14
CA TRP A 194 0.69 12.84 9.42
C TRP A 194 0.76 11.94 10.68
N ASP A 195 1.86 12.03 11.41
CA ASP A 195 2.05 11.30 12.66
C ASP A 195 1.05 11.77 13.72
N LEU A 196 0.44 10.81 14.41
CA LEU A 196 -0.47 11.07 15.52
C LEU A 196 0.13 11.95 16.61
N ARG A 197 1.46 11.89 16.82
CA ARG A 197 2.21 12.74 17.74
C ARG A 197 1.99 14.22 17.44
N PHE A 198 2.05 14.60 16.16
CA PHE A 198 1.85 15.98 15.75
C PHE A 198 0.40 16.43 16.02
N VAL A 199 -0.58 15.57 15.75
CA VAL A 199 -2.00 15.82 16.02
C VAL A 199 -2.25 16.03 17.52
N ILE A 200 -1.70 15.19 18.38
CA ILE A 200 -1.85 15.31 19.84
C ILE A 200 -1.21 16.61 20.37
N GLU A 201 -0.02 16.96 19.87
CA GLU A 201 0.63 18.23 20.25
C GLU A 201 -0.19 19.45 19.80
N MET A 202 -0.84 19.39 18.64
CA MET A 202 -1.77 20.45 18.21
C MET A 202 -2.97 20.59 19.17
N PHE A 203 -3.60 19.47 19.56
CA PHE A 203 -4.73 19.50 20.50
C PHE A 203 -4.34 20.09 21.86
N LYS A 204 -3.16 19.72 22.38
CA LYS A 204 -2.65 20.30 23.64
C LYS A 204 -2.44 21.80 23.55
N LYS A 205 -1.86 22.28 22.45
CA LYS A 205 -1.67 23.72 22.23
C LYS A 205 -3.01 24.46 22.26
N ILE A 206 -4.01 23.96 21.54
CA ILE A 206 -5.35 24.55 21.51
C ILE A 206 -5.98 24.60 22.91
N ASN A 207 -5.87 23.53 23.69
CA ASN A 207 -6.45 23.50 25.05
C ASN A 207 -5.73 24.41 26.04
N ASN A 208 -4.41 24.61 25.89
CA ASN A 208 -3.65 25.54 26.72
C ASN A 208 -3.89 27.01 26.37
N PHE A 209 -4.49 27.33 25.22
CA PHE A 209 -4.94 28.69 24.89
C PHE A 209 -6.29 29.06 25.53
N ASN A 210 -7.03 28.08 26.05
CA ASN A 210 -8.36 28.27 26.65
C ASN A 210 -8.35 28.30 28.19
N ASN A 211 -7.16 28.25 28.80
CA ASN A 211 -6.91 28.41 30.25
C ASN A 211 -6.04 29.64 30.49
#